data_AF-A0A1X4XZZ3-F1
#
_entry.id   AF-A0A1X4XZZ3-F1
#
_cell.length_a   1.000
_cell.length_b   1.000
_cell.length_c   1.000
_cell.angle_alpha   90.00
_cell.angle_beta   90.00
_cell.angle_gamma   90.00
#
_symmetry.space_group_name_H-M   'P 1'
#
loop_
_entity.id
_entity.type
_entity.pdbx_description
1 polymer ?
#
loop_
_entity_poly.entity_id
_entity_poly.type
_entity_poly.pdbx_seq_one_letter_code
_entity_poly.pdbx_strand_id
1 'polypeptide(L)'
;MAFFEGELLIDSIFVEKAIHSVRIISTFDALLEKTQLHIFDIETLYVTIGPGRYSSLRVTLSAIKGLFFDFSGLVYCVNTMDLIAANCLHSDCLSVSKKTSKGEIMYYYNTNKIVKRLNNYNKNCQNCNGASDIKNLFRIDKKLFIKCSLSSIVPIY
;
A
#
# COMPACT_ATOMS: atom_id res chain seq x y z
N MET A 1 -4.09 7.54 -5.17
CA MET A 1 -4.44 6.31 -5.90
C MET A 1 -3.62 6.28 -7.18
N ALA A 2 -3.20 5.11 -7.63
CA ALA A 2 -2.36 4.99 -8.82
C ALA A 2 -2.68 3.68 -9.54
N PHE A 3 -2.58 3.69 -10.88
CA PHE A 3 -2.66 2.52 -11.73
C PHE A 3 -1.29 2.18 -12.29
N PHE A 4 -1.03 0.87 -12.36
CA PHE A 4 0.23 0.34 -12.84
C PHE A 4 -0.02 -0.77 -13.86
N GLU A 5 0.85 -0.85 -14.85
CA GLU A 5 0.96 -1.98 -15.76
C GLU A 5 2.33 -2.63 -15.52
N GLY A 6 2.35 -3.78 -14.85
CA GLY A 6 3.57 -4.38 -14.34
C GLY A 6 4.32 -3.42 -13.39
N GLU A 7 5.51 -2.99 -13.80
CA GLU A 7 6.35 -2.03 -13.05
C GLU A 7 6.29 -0.61 -13.65
N LEU A 8 5.32 -0.30 -14.51
CA LEU A 8 5.13 1.03 -15.10
C LEU A 8 3.97 1.76 -14.45
N LEU A 9 4.17 3.03 -14.06
CA LEU A 9 3.10 3.90 -13.57
C LEU A 9 2.34 4.43 -14.78
N ILE A 10 1.08 4.04 -14.93
CA ILE A 10 0.20 4.59 -15.97
C ILE A 10 -0.18 6.01 -15.56
N ASP A 11 -0.77 6.15 -14.37
CA ASP A 11 -1.21 7.43 -13.85
C ASP A 11 -1.48 7.38 -12.34
N SER A 12 -1.50 8.55 -11.69
CA SER A 12 -1.84 8.68 -10.28
C SER A 12 -2.55 9.97 -9.97
N ILE A 13 -3.50 9.91 -9.04
CA ILE A 13 -4.13 11.07 -8.43
C ILE A 13 -3.79 11.11 -6.95
N PHE A 14 -3.22 12.23 -6.53
CA PHE A 14 -2.96 12.57 -5.14
C PHE A 14 -3.96 13.62 -4.67
N VAL A 15 -4.64 13.35 -3.56
CA VAL A 15 -5.60 14.28 -2.95
C VAL A 15 -4.97 14.81 -1.67
N GLU A 16 -4.68 16.10 -1.58
CA GLU A 16 -3.96 16.69 -0.43
C GLU A 16 -4.83 16.93 0.82
N LYS A 17 -6.15 17.12 0.65
CA LYS A 17 -7.04 17.50 1.75
C LYS A 17 -7.66 16.30 2.47
N ALA A 18 -7.92 16.51 3.77
CA ALA A 18 -8.34 15.56 4.80
C ALA A 18 -9.74 14.89 4.62
N ILE A 19 -10.15 14.63 3.39
CA ILE A 19 -11.40 13.93 3.06
C ILE A 19 -11.15 12.78 2.07
N HIS A 20 -10.00 12.11 2.18
CA HIS A 20 -9.66 10.97 1.31
C HIS A 20 -10.75 9.88 1.28
N SER A 21 -11.48 9.73 2.38
CA SER A 21 -12.58 8.77 2.52
C SER A 21 -13.81 9.09 1.68
N VAL A 22 -14.11 10.37 1.42
CA VAL A 22 -15.32 10.76 0.66
C VAL A 22 -15.05 10.80 -0.85
N ARG A 23 -13.78 10.94 -1.25
CA ARG A 23 -13.39 11.11 -2.66
C ARG A 23 -12.81 9.86 -3.30
N ILE A 24 -12.75 8.73 -2.62
CA ILE A 24 -12.09 7.55 -3.18
C ILE A 24 -12.78 7.03 -4.44
N ILE A 25 -14.11 7.00 -4.45
CA ILE A 25 -14.91 6.56 -5.60
C ILE A 25 -14.71 7.53 -6.77
N SER A 26 -14.93 8.83 -6.55
CA SER A 26 -14.75 9.83 -7.61
C SER A 26 -13.31 9.95 -8.12
N THR A 27 -12.31 9.70 -7.27
CA THR A 27 -10.90 9.67 -7.69
C THR A 27 -10.61 8.42 -8.53
N PHE A 28 -11.23 7.29 -8.20
CA PHE A 28 -11.11 6.07 -8.97
C PHE A 28 -11.76 6.21 -10.35
N ASP A 29 -12.99 6.73 -10.41
CA ASP A 29 -13.70 6.99 -11.66
C ASP A 29 -12.91 7.95 -12.55
N ALA A 30 -12.42 9.06 -11.99
CA ALA A 30 -11.60 10.03 -12.73
C ALA A 30 -10.30 9.41 -13.27
N LEU A 31 -9.72 8.43 -12.55
CA LEU A 31 -8.50 7.75 -13.01
C LEU A 31 -8.81 6.78 -14.15
N LEU A 32 -9.92 6.04 -14.08
CA LEU A 32 -10.40 5.18 -15.17
C LEU A 32 -10.68 6.01 -16.43
N GLU A 33 -11.42 7.11 -16.32
CA GLU A 33 -11.72 8.01 -17.44
C GLU A 33 -10.44 8.55 -18.08
N LYS A 34 -9.49 9.03 -17.25
CA LYS A 34 -8.23 9.61 -17.74
C LYS A 34 -7.34 8.58 -18.45
N THR A 35 -7.38 7.33 -17.99
CA THR A 35 -6.56 6.23 -18.55
C THR A 35 -7.28 5.43 -19.63
N GLN A 36 -8.57 5.70 -19.87
CA GLN A 36 -9.44 4.92 -20.76
C GLN A 36 -9.49 3.43 -20.41
N LEU A 37 -9.28 3.09 -19.14
CA LEU A 37 -9.36 1.72 -18.63
C LEU A 37 -10.75 1.41 -18.09
N HIS A 38 -11.11 0.13 -18.09
CA HIS A 38 -12.30 -0.39 -17.45
C HIS A 38 -11.96 -0.98 -16.07
N ILE A 39 -12.91 -0.96 -15.14
CA ILE A 39 -12.73 -1.60 -13.81
C ILE A 39 -12.39 -3.10 -13.91
N PHE A 40 -12.80 -3.76 -14.98
CA PHE A 40 -12.53 -5.17 -15.25
C PHE A 40 -11.11 -5.44 -15.75
N ASP A 41 -10.37 -4.41 -16.17
CA ASP A 41 -8.97 -4.53 -16.58
C ASP A 41 -8.02 -4.61 -15.38
N ILE A 42 -8.54 -4.36 -14.17
CA ILE A 42 -7.76 -4.44 -12.95
C ILE A 42 -7.63 -5.91 -12.55
N GLU A 43 -6.41 -6.44 -12.54
CA GLU A 43 -6.14 -7.82 -12.13
C GLU A 43 -5.65 -7.93 -10.68
N THR A 44 -5.07 -6.86 -10.14
CA THR A 44 -4.42 -6.85 -8.83
C THR A 44 -4.70 -5.56 -8.07
N LEU A 45 -5.03 -5.69 -6.79
CA LEU A 45 -5.24 -4.59 -5.85
C LEU A 45 -4.18 -4.57 -4.77
N TYR A 46 -3.55 -3.41 -4.57
CA TYR A 46 -2.68 -3.13 -3.43
C TYR A 46 -3.39 -2.16 -2.50
N VAL A 47 -3.66 -2.60 -1.27
CA VAL A 47 -4.43 -1.82 -0.30
C VAL A 47 -3.63 -1.63 0.98
N THR A 48 -3.48 -0.39 1.41
CA THR A 48 -2.84 -0.09 2.69
C THR A 48 -3.79 -0.39 3.85
N ILE A 49 -3.34 -1.20 4.81
CA ILE A 49 -4.17 -1.59 5.96
C ILE A 49 -3.91 -0.78 7.23
N GLY A 50 -2.94 0.13 7.21
CA GLY A 50 -2.55 0.93 8.37
C GLY A 50 -1.15 0.57 8.89
N PRO A 51 -0.73 1.17 10.02
CA PRO A 51 -1.51 2.03 10.92
C PRO A 51 -1.90 3.39 10.31
N GLY A 52 -3.18 3.80 10.39
CA GLY A 52 -3.73 4.99 9.72
C GLY A 52 -4.67 5.83 10.59
N ARG A 53 -5.39 6.81 10.03
CA ARG A 53 -6.54 7.42 10.72
C ARG A 53 -7.68 6.40 10.70
N TYR A 54 -8.23 6.06 11.87
CA TYR A 54 -9.28 5.05 12.04
C TYR A 54 -10.45 5.24 11.07
N SER A 55 -11.02 6.46 11.04
CA SER A 55 -12.17 6.79 10.19
C SER A 55 -11.83 6.67 8.70
N SER A 56 -10.66 7.15 8.27
CA SER A 56 -10.24 7.10 6.88
C SER A 56 -10.00 5.67 6.39
N LEU A 57 -9.34 4.82 7.20
CA LEU A 57 -9.09 3.42 6.86
C LEU A 57 -10.39 2.63 6.72
N ARG A 58 -11.34 2.81 7.65
CA ARG A 58 -12.63 2.12 7.60
C ARG A 58 -13.42 2.47 6.35
N VAL A 59 -13.59 3.77 6.07
CA VAL A 59 -14.37 4.21 4.91
C VAL A 59 -13.71 3.77 3.60
N THR A 60 -12.38 3.88 3.51
CA THR A 60 -11.62 3.44 2.32
C THR A 60 -11.79 1.94 2.07
N LEU A 61 -11.61 1.11 3.10
CA LEU A 61 -11.76 -0.33 2.95
C LEU A 61 -13.19 -0.75 2.62
N SER A 62 -14.20 -0.11 3.22
CA SER A 62 -15.60 -0.36 2.87
C SER A 62 -15.90 0.01 1.41
N ALA A 63 -15.39 1.14 0.93
CA ALA A 63 -15.55 1.56 -0.46
C ALA A 63 -14.89 0.57 -1.44
N ILE A 64 -13.65 0.14 -1.16
CA ILE A 64 -12.95 -0.85 -2.00
C ILE A 64 -13.71 -2.18 -2.00
N LYS A 65 -14.19 -2.65 -0.84
CA LYS A 65 -15.01 -3.88 -0.75
C LYS A 65 -16.29 -3.80 -1.58
N GLY A 66 -16.95 -2.64 -1.61
CA GLY A 66 -18.15 -2.43 -2.42
C GLY A 66 -17.85 -2.35 -3.92
N LEU A 67 -16.81 -1.61 -4.29
CA LEU A 67 -16.39 -1.42 -5.68
C LEU A 67 -15.89 -2.71 -6.33
N PHE A 68 -15.21 -3.55 -5.55
CA PHE A 68 -14.59 -4.80 -5.98
C PHE A 68 -15.30 -6.01 -5.34
N PHE A 69 -16.62 -5.96 -5.19
CA PHE A 69 -17.38 -7.02 -4.51
C PHE A 69 -17.24 -8.38 -5.20
N ASP A 70 -17.34 -8.43 -6.53
CA ASP A 70 -17.18 -9.63 -7.36
C ASP A 70 -15.75 -9.80 -7.92
N PHE A 71 -14.77 -9.19 -7.26
CA PHE A 71 -13.39 -9.22 -7.73
C PHE A 71 -12.74 -10.59 -7.55
N SER A 72 -12.29 -11.19 -8.65
CA SER A 72 -11.61 -12.49 -8.70
C SER A 72 -10.09 -12.39 -8.77
N GLY A 73 -9.55 -11.17 -8.85
CA GLY A 73 -8.12 -10.90 -8.94
C GLY A 73 -7.36 -11.06 -7.61
N LEU A 74 -6.09 -10.65 -7.63
CA LEU A 74 -5.21 -10.74 -6.46
C LEU A 74 -5.35 -9.50 -5.58
N VAL A 75 -5.41 -9.70 -4.25
CA VAL A 75 -5.42 -8.59 -3.30
C VAL A 75 -4.25 -8.71 -2.34
N TYR A 76 -3.47 -7.64 -2.25
CA TYR A 76 -2.30 -7.51 -1.40
C TYR A 76 -2.50 -6.42 -0.37
N CYS A 77 -2.36 -6.82 0.89
CA CYS A 77 -2.38 -5.93 2.03
C CYS A 77 -0.96 -5.40 2.28
N VAL A 78 -0.84 -4.07 2.37
CA VAL A 78 0.44 -3.36 2.57
C VAL A 78 0.40 -2.58 3.87
N ASN A 79 1.45 -2.67 4.69
CA ASN A 79 1.55 -1.83 5.88
C ASN A 79 1.94 -0.40 5.48
N THR A 80 1.26 0.60 6.03
CA THR A 80 1.50 2.00 5.70
C THR A 80 2.91 2.46 6.06
N MET A 81 3.48 1.96 7.16
CA MET A 81 4.85 2.32 7.57
C MET A 81 5.91 1.74 6.62
N ASP A 82 5.67 0.58 6.01
CA ASP A 82 6.58 0.04 4.97
C ASP A 82 6.65 0.98 3.77
N LEU A 83 5.50 1.49 3.35
CA LEU A 83 5.41 2.43 2.23
C LEU A 83 6.08 3.76 2.55
N ILE A 84 5.96 4.25 3.79
CA ILE A 84 6.68 5.45 4.24
C ILE A 84 8.18 5.19 4.29
N ALA A 85 8.63 4.07 4.85
CA ALA A 85 10.04 3.72 4.89
C ALA A 85 10.63 3.63 3.47
N ALA A 86 9.89 3.08 2.51
CA ALA A 86 10.30 3.02 1.11
C ALA A 86 10.43 4.38 0.43
N ASN A 87 9.75 5.43 0.94
CA ASN A 87 9.96 6.81 0.48
C ASN A 87 11.29 7.41 0.98
N CYS A 88 11.87 6.85 2.03
CA CYS A 88 12.97 7.45 2.77
C CYS A 88 14.30 6.70 2.56
N LEU A 89 14.47 6.04 1.41
CA LEU A 89 15.60 5.17 1.05
C LEU A 89 16.98 5.85 0.92
N HIS A 90 17.13 7.11 1.33
CA HIS A 90 18.41 7.81 1.25
C HIS A 90 19.37 7.48 2.41
N SER A 91 18.87 6.77 3.44
CA SER A 91 19.66 6.38 4.62
C SER A 91 19.80 4.85 4.69
N ASP A 92 20.96 4.37 5.15
CA ASP A 92 21.23 2.93 5.35
C ASP A 92 20.34 2.32 6.45
N CYS A 93 20.02 3.13 7.46
CA CYS A 93 19.13 2.78 8.57
C CYS A 93 18.12 3.90 8.80
N LEU A 94 16.86 3.54 9.06
CA LEU A 94 15.78 4.48 9.31
C LEU A 94 14.81 3.92 10.35
N SER A 95 14.34 4.79 11.24
CA SER A 95 13.19 4.51 12.09
C SER A 95 11.98 5.26 11.57
N VAL A 96 10.86 4.56 11.37
CA VAL A 96 9.57 5.18 11.07
C VAL A 96 8.65 4.97 12.27
N SER A 97 8.17 6.07 12.82
CA SER A 97 7.27 6.06 13.97
C SER A 97 6.00 6.84 13.66
N LYS A 98 4.88 6.37 14.16
CA LYS A 98 3.61 7.10 14.11
C LYS A 98 3.04 7.28 15.50
N LYS A 99 2.64 8.52 15.80
CA LYS A 99 1.89 8.83 17.02
C LYS A 99 0.50 8.21 16.94
N THR A 100 0.27 7.15 17.71
CA THR A 100 -1.02 6.50 17.95
C THR A 100 -1.21 6.33 19.47
N SER A 101 -2.38 5.88 19.92
CA SER A 101 -2.60 5.57 21.34
C SER A 101 -1.69 4.44 21.85
N LYS A 102 -1.20 3.57 20.97
CA LYS A 102 -0.25 2.50 21.28
C LYS A 102 1.21 2.86 21.02
N GLY A 103 1.48 3.92 20.24
CA GLY A 103 2.84 4.33 19.85
C GLY A 103 3.58 3.24 19.09
N GLU A 104 3.39 3.17 17.76
CA GLU A 104 4.07 2.16 16.95
C GLU A 104 5.37 2.73 16.37
N ILE A 105 6.50 2.10 16.72
CA ILE A 105 7.84 2.40 16.18
C ILE A 105 8.34 1.15 15.44
N MET A 106 8.72 1.34 14.18
CA MET A 106 9.24 0.28 13.32
C MET A 106 10.62 0.67 12.81
N TYR A 107 11.59 -0.22 13.02
CA TYR A 107 12.96 -0.06 12.55
C TYR A 107 13.12 -0.72 11.19
N TYR A 108 13.76 0.00 10.28
CA TYR A 108 14.03 -0.42 8.92
C TYR A 108 15.50 -0.25 8.59
N TYR A 109 15.98 -1.12 7.70
CA TYR A 109 17.28 -0.96 7.06
C TYR A 109 17.10 -1.06 5.55
N ASN A 110 17.96 -0.35 4.85
CA ASN A 110 18.05 -0.38 3.40
C ASN A 110 19.13 -1.37 3.01
N THR A 111 18.81 -2.30 2.10
CA THR A 111 19.81 -3.13 1.44
C THR A 111 19.53 -3.10 -0.04
N ASN A 112 20.50 -2.65 -0.85
CA ASN A 112 20.37 -2.58 -2.31
C ASN A 112 19.12 -1.80 -2.77
N LYS A 113 18.75 -0.71 -2.09
CA LYS A 113 17.54 0.10 -2.35
C LYS A 113 16.21 -0.60 -2.03
N ILE A 114 16.24 -1.72 -1.30
CA ILE A 114 15.06 -2.43 -0.81
C ILE A 114 14.94 -2.21 0.71
N VAL A 115 13.74 -1.86 1.16
CA VAL A 115 13.41 -1.73 2.58
C VAL A 115 13.11 -3.08 3.21
N LYS A 116 13.76 -3.35 4.35
CA LYS A 116 13.50 -4.52 5.20
C LYS A 116 13.27 -4.09 6.65
N ARG A 117 12.42 -4.84 7.36
CA ARG A 117 12.13 -4.62 8.80
C ARG A 117 13.19 -5.28 9.67
N LEU A 118 13.65 -4.59 10.71
CA LEU A 118 14.56 -5.12 11.74
C LEU A 118 13.81 -5.85 12.85
N ASN A 119 12.61 -5.38 13.23
CA ASN A 119 11.84 -6.02 14.29
C ASN A 119 11.24 -7.33 13.80
N ASN A 120 11.70 -8.45 14.38
CA ASN A 120 11.11 -9.78 14.23
C ASN A 120 9.76 -9.88 14.96
N TYR A 121 8.75 -9.22 14.42
CA TYR A 121 7.41 -9.83 14.40
C TYR A 121 7.18 -10.33 12.98
N ASN A 122 7.87 -11.41 12.62
CA ASN A 122 7.50 -12.25 11.48
C ASN A 122 8.26 -13.59 11.56
N LYS A 123 7.51 -14.69 11.66
CA LYS A 123 8.06 -16.05 11.74
C LYS A 123 8.75 -16.54 10.46
N ASN A 124 8.59 -15.91 9.29
CA ASN A 124 8.70 -16.67 8.04
C ASN A 124 9.30 -15.97 6.80
N CYS A 125 10.45 -15.27 6.81
CA CYS A 125 10.99 -14.79 5.52
C CYS A 125 12.53 -14.62 5.46
N GLN A 126 13.19 -15.34 4.54
CA GLN A 126 14.59 -15.16 4.10
C GLN A 126 14.69 -14.61 2.66
N ASN A 127 15.78 -13.88 2.35
CA ASN A 127 16.13 -13.03 1.18
C ASN A 127 15.90 -13.53 -0.26
N CYS A 128 15.71 -12.57 -1.21
CA CYS A 128 16.15 -12.61 -2.62
C CYS A 128 16.40 -11.16 -3.15
N ASN A 129 17.29 -10.98 -4.14
CA ASN A 129 17.68 -9.70 -4.78
C ASN A 129 16.72 -9.28 -5.92
N GLY A 130 16.55 -7.97 -6.17
CA GLY A 130 15.82 -7.42 -7.34
C GLY A 130 15.87 -5.89 -7.47
N ALA A 131 15.91 -5.37 -8.71
CA ALA A 131 16.38 -4.05 -9.13
C ALA A 131 15.35 -2.88 -9.06
N SER A 132 15.73 -1.75 -9.67
CA SER A 132 15.24 -0.37 -9.52
C SER A 132 13.92 0.01 -10.21
N ASP A 133 13.21 0.90 -9.51
CA ASP A 133 12.17 1.86 -9.94
C ASP A 133 10.72 1.37 -10.13
N ILE A 134 9.90 1.55 -9.07
CA ILE A 134 8.88 2.62 -8.96
C ILE A 134 8.80 3.04 -7.48
N LYS A 135 8.72 4.35 -7.24
CA LYS A 135 9.40 5.05 -6.12
C LYS A 135 9.19 4.54 -4.69
N ASN A 136 8.18 3.73 -4.37
CA ASN A 136 7.97 3.18 -3.01
C ASN A 136 7.48 1.74 -2.96
N LEU A 137 6.41 1.39 -3.68
CA LEU A 137 5.75 0.09 -3.50
C LEU A 137 6.70 -1.05 -3.89
N PHE A 138 7.31 -0.99 -5.07
CA PHE A 138 8.24 -2.02 -5.55
C PHE A 138 9.62 -1.98 -4.87
N ARG A 139 9.86 -1.00 -3.99
CA ARG A 139 11.06 -0.91 -3.14
C ARG A 139 10.84 -1.49 -1.75
N ILE A 140 9.64 -1.99 -1.48
CA ILE A 140 9.34 -2.84 -0.33
C ILE A 140 9.64 -4.28 -0.74
N ASP A 141 10.28 -5.06 0.13
CA ASP A 141 10.43 -6.50 -0.08
C ASP A 141 9.04 -7.13 -0.32
N LYS A 142 8.85 -7.80 -1.47
CA LYS A 142 7.57 -8.43 -1.86
C LYS A 142 7.05 -9.41 -0.80
N LYS A 143 7.94 -9.93 0.07
CA LYS A 143 7.59 -10.75 1.25
C LYS A 143 6.77 -10.03 2.32
N LEU A 144 6.80 -8.71 2.34
CA LEU A 144 6.00 -7.88 3.25
C LEU A 144 4.57 -7.67 2.70
N PHE A 145 4.30 -7.99 1.44
CA PHE A 145 2.96 -8.03 0.90
C PHE A 145 2.24 -9.29 1.35
N ILE A 146 1.16 -9.10 2.10
CA ILE A 146 0.35 -10.20 2.58
C ILE A 146 -0.79 -10.38 1.58
N LYS A 147 -0.78 -11.50 0.84
CA LYS A 147 -1.95 -11.90 0.04
C LYS A 147 -3.13 -12.11 0.99
N CYS A 148 -4.23 -11.43 0.74
CA CYS A 148 -5.39 -11.42 1.61
C CYS A 148 -6.68 -11.54 0.77
N SER A 149 -7.76 -12.05 1.38
CA SER A 149 -9.09 -11.99 0.74
C SER A 149 -9.71 -10.63 1.04
N LEU A 150 -10.27 -9.96 0.04
CA LEU A 150 -10.82 -8.61 0.19
C LEU A 150 -11.88 -8.52 1.30
N SER A 151 -12.73 -9.54 1.43
CA SER A 151 -13.75 -9.62 2.48
C SER A 151 -13.14 -9.67 3.88
N SER A 152 -12.02 -10.38 4.03
CA SER A 152 -11.31 -10.63 5.31
C SER A 152 -10.42 -9.48 5.80
N ILE A 153 -10.19 -8.43 5.00
CA ILE A 153 -9.29 -7.34 5.38
C ILE A 153 -9.85 -6.56 6.58
N VAL A 154 -9.04 -6.47 7.63
CA VAL A 154 -9.30 -5.66 8.83
C VAL A 154 -8.19 -4.60 8.96
N PRO A 155 -8.52 -3.32 9.14
CA PRO A 155 -7.51 -2.28 9.31
C PRO A 155 -6.77 -2.40 10.65
N ILE A 156 -5.49 -2.05 10.61
CA ILE A 156 -4.60 -1.90 11.75
C ILE A 156 -4.68 -0.45 12.22
N TYR A 157 -4.87 -0.25 13.53
CA TYR A 157 -5.17 1.05 14.14
C TYR A 157 -3.99 1.60 14.94
#